data_AF-A0A925BNJ1-F1
#
_entry.id   AF-A0A925BNJ1-F1
#
_cell.length_a   1.000
_cell.length_b   1.000
_cell.length_c   1.000
_cell.angle_alpha   90.00
_cell.angle_beta   90.00
_cell.angle_gamma   90.00
#
_symmetry.space_group_name_H-M   'P 1'
#
loop_
_entity.id
_entity.type
_entity.pdbx_description
1 polymer ?
#
loop_
_entity_poly.entity_id
_entity_poly.type
_entity_poly.pdbx_seq_one_letter_code
_entity_poly.pdbx_strand_id
1 'polypeptide(L)'
;DPEPARPLVINMQEQGGIAKTVRYATDLLKDMLPQVNQVRREPIPVSEIILGTNCGGSDGSSGVTCNPALGIASDMLVAHGGTTILAETPEIYGGEHLLLRRARTREVGEKLLRQIRWWEEYVAKFGGAIDNNPSVGNKKGGLTTIYEKSLGAIAKAGHTALNAVYDFAEPVTAKGFVFMDTPGFDPISVTGLVAGGANVVVFTTGRGSCFGCKPTPSIKIASNTPMYDRMIDDMDINAGGILEGGSVEQVGQEIFEKIISVASGEKTKSEAQGIGDDEFAPWIIGPVL
;
A
#
# COMPACT_ATOMS: atom_id res chain seq x y z
N ASP A 1 -2.82 -17.51 -26.57
CA ASP A 1 -2.57 -17.57 -25.13
C ASP A 1 -3.06 -18.87 -24.54
N PRO A 2 -2.24 -19.62 -23.80
CA PRO A 2 -2.78 -20.66 -22.95
C PRO A 2 -3.73 -19.99 -21.94
N GLU A 3 -4.90 -20.58 -21.71
CA GLU A 3 -5.80 -20.11 -20.65
C GLU A 3 -5.00 -19.90 -19.35
N PRO A 4 -5.21 -18.79 -18.61
CA PRO A 4 -4.56 -18.62 -17.32
C PRO A 4 -4.89 -19.84 -16.47
N ALA A 5 -3.84 -20.50 -15.96
CA ALA A 5 -3.98 -21.70 -15.16
C ALA A 5 -4.96 -21.40 -14.01
N ARG A 6 -6.10 -22.10 -13.99
CA ARG A 6 -7.08 -21.92 -12.92
C ARG A 6 -6.41 -22.30 -11.60
N PRO A 7 -6.62 -21.51 -10.52
CA PRO A 7 -6.11 -21.89 -9.21
C PRO A 7 -6.66 -23.27 -8.83
N LEU A 8 -5.84 -24.06 -8.15
CA LEU A 8 -6.27 -25.35 -7.61
C LEU A 8 -7.41 -25.11 -6.62
N VAL A 9 -8.58 -25.68 -6.90
CA VAL A 9 -9.73 -25.63 -5.99
C VAL A 9 -9.86 -26.99 -5.31
N ILE A 10 -9.85 -26.99 -3.98
CA ILE A 10 -10.03 -28.19 -3.15
C ILE A 10 -11.31 -28.02 -2.35
N ASN A 11 -12.29 -28.89 -2.58
CA ASN A 11 -13.54 -28.90 -1.83
C ASN A 11 -13.48 -29.93 -0.68
N MET A 12 -13.71 -29.48 0.55
CA MET A 12 -13.59 -30.35 1.73
C MET A 12 -14.62 -31.49 1.78
N GLN A 13 -15.84 -31.24 1.28
CA GLN A 13 -16.91 -32.24 1.21
C GLN A 13 -16.57 -33.34 0.21
N GLU A 14 -16.07 -32.98 -0.97
CA GLU A 14 -15.63 -33.92 -2.02
C GLU A 14 -14.43 -34.76 -1.57
N GLN A 15 -13.48 -34.16 -0.83
CA GLN A 15 -12.33 -34.85 -0.28
C GLN A 15 -12.68 -35.78 0.91
N GLY A 16 -13.91 -35.71 1.43
CA GLY A 16 -14.38 -36.56 2.51
C GLY A 16 -13.93 -36.09 3.90
N GLY A 17 -13.88 -34.78 4.12
CA GLY A 17 -13.66 -34.15 5.42
C GLY A 17 -12.25 -33.62 5.65
N ILE A 18 -12.08 -32.96 6.80
CA ILE A 18 -10.90 -32.15 7.14
C ILE A 18 -9.59 -32.95 6.99
N ALA A 19 -9.47 -34.08 7.69
CA ALA A 19 -8.20 -34.82 7.74
C ALA A 19 -7.74 -35.35 6.36
N LYS A 20 -8.69 -35.75 5.50
CA LYS A 20 -8.38 -36.19 4.13
C LYS A 20 -7.95 -35.01 3.27
N THR A 21 -8.66 -33.89 3.38
CA THR A 21 -8.36 -32.64 2.68
C THR A 21 -6.96 -32.12 3.04
N VAL A 22 -6.62 -32.08 4.32
CA VAL A 22 -5.29 -31.64 4.79
C VAL A 22 -4.19 -32.55 4.26
N ARG A 23 -4.37 -33.88 4.30
CA ARG A 23 -3.39 -34.82 3.72
C ARG A 23 -3.21 -34.60 2.23
N TYR A 24 -4.31 -34.51 1.49
CA TYR A 24 -4.29 -34.27 0.05
C TYR A 24 -3.55 -32.97 -0.31
N ALA A 25 -3.90 -31.86 0.35
CA ALA A 25 -3.21 -30.58 0.16
C ALA A 25 -1.71 -30.66 0.52
N THR A 26 -1.37 -31.34 1.62
CA THR A 26 0.03 -31.52 2.05
C THR A 26 0.83 -32.33 1.04
N ASP A 27 0.25 -33.38 0.46
CA ASP A 27 0.93 -34.20 -0.54
C ASP A 27 1.13 -33.43 -1.85
N LEU A 28 0.15 -32.65 -2.29
CA LEU A 28 0.32 -31.74 -3.42
C LEU A 28 1.43 -30.71 -3.20
N LEU A 29 1.53 -30.13 -2.00
CA LEU A 29 2.61 -29.20 -1.66
C LEU A 29 3.98 -29.86 -1.78
N LYS A 30 4.14 -31.14 -1.40
CA LYS A 30 5.42 -31.86 -1.57
C LYS A 30 5.82 -31.99 -3.04
N ASP A 31 4.86 -32.11 -3.95
CA ASP A 31 5.13 -32.18 -5.39
C ASP A 31 5.45 -30.79 -5.99
N MET A 32 4.85 -29.72 -5.44
CA MET A 32 5.06 -28.34 -5.89
C MET A 32 6.37 -27.72 -5.37
N LEU A 33 6.75 -27.98 -4.11
CA LEU A 33 7.90 -27.37 -3.46
C LEU A 33 9.23 -27.53 -4.23
N PRO A 34 9.56 -28.68 -4.84
CA PRO A 34 10.76 -28.82 -5.66
C PRO A 34 10.80 -27.86 -6.86
N GLN A 35 9.65 -27.56 -7.48
CA GLN A 35 9.56 -26.62 -8.60
C GLN A 35 9.72 -25.19 -8.10
N VAL A 36 9.06 -24.83 -7.00
CA VAL A 36 9.20 -23.49 -6.38
C VAL A 36 10.65 -23.23 -5.94
N ASN A 37 11.33 -24.24 -5.40
CA ASN A 37 12.74 -24.15 -4.99
C ASN A 37 13.73 -23.95 -6.15
N GLN A 38 13.30 -24.10 -7.42
CA GLN A 38 14.13 -23.79 -8.58
C GLN A 38 14.15 -22.30 -8.93
N VAL A 39 13.19 -21.51 -8.41
CA VAL A 39 13.14 -20.07 -8.65
C VAL A 39 14.34 -19.39 -7.98
N ARG A 40 15.09 -18.61 -8.77
CA ARG A 40 16.24 -17.83 -8.31
C ARG A 40 16.05 -16.38 -8.71
N ARG A 41 16.53 -15.47 -7.86
CA ARG A 41 16.59 -14.05 -8.20
C ARG A 41 17.56 -13.85 -9.35
N GLU A 42 17.19 -12.97 -10.27
CA GLU A 42 18.02 -12.51 -11.37
C GLU A 42 17.93 -10.98 -11.48
N PRO A 43 18.96 -10.32 -12.02
CA PRO A 43 18.87 -8.89 -12.30
C PRO A 43 17.75 -8.60 -13.31
N ILE A 44 16.79 -7.79 -12.90
CA ILE A 44 15.72 -7.26 -13.77
C ILE A 44 15.68 -5.73 -13.69
N PRO A 45 15.12 -5.04 -14.69
CA PRO A 45 14.98 -3.59 -14.66
C PRO A 45 14.13 -3.10 -13.48
N VAL A 46 14.48 -1.93 -12.93
CA VAL A 46 13.69 -1.22 -11.90
C VAL A 46 12.26 -0.92 -12.37
N SER A 47 12.03 -0.85 -13.68
CA SER A 47 10.70 -0.66 -14.27
C SER A 47 9.70 -1.79 -13.97
N GLU A 48 10.16 -2.94 -13.50
CA GLU A 48 9.31 -4.06 -13.08
C GLU A 48 8.76 -3.90 -11.65
N ILE A 49 9.22 -2.89 -10.90
CA ILE A 49 8.68 -2.60 -9.56
C ILE A 49 7.31 -1.91 -9.70
N ILE A 50 6.34 -2.48 -9.00
CA ILE A 50 5.02 -1.89 -8.77
C ILE A 50 4.93 -1.62 -7.27
N LEU A 51 5.14 -0.36 -6.91
CA LEU A 51 5.15 0.13 -5.54
C LEU A 51 3.73 0.45 -5.07
N GLY A 52 3.25 -0.25 -4.04
CA GLY A 52 2.08 0.17 -3.27
C GLY A 52 2.47 1.18 -2.20
N THR A 53 1.73 2.28 -2.05
CA THR A 53 1.92 3.24 -0.95
C THR A 53 0.68 3.26 -0.06
N ASN A 54 0.89 3.23 1.26
CA ASN A 54 -0.19 3.27 2.24
C ASN A 54 0.21 4.09 3.47
N CYS A 55 -0.75 4.66 4.17
CA CYS A 55 -0.56 5.23 5.49
C CYS A 55 -1.18 4.31 6.55
N GLY A 56 -0.63 4.28 7.76
CA GLY A 56 -1.35 3.66 8.87
C GLY A 56 -1.76 4.69 9.89
N GLY A 57 -1.15 4.60 11.07
CA GLY A 57 -1.32 5.62 12.10
C GLY A 57 -0.62 6.93 11.73
N SER A 58 -1.22 7.77 10.89
CA SER A 58 -0.73 9.11 10.58
C SER A 58 -0.78 10.04 11.81
N ASP A 59 0.14 10.99 11.83
CA ASP A 59 0.24 12.10 12.79
C ASP A 59 0.49 13.43 12.06
N GLY A 60 0.60 14.54 12.78
CA GLY A 60 0.85 15.86 12.20
C GLY A 60 2.19 15.98 11.47
N SER A 61 3.18 15.15 11.81
CA SER A 61 4.48 15.12 11.14
C SER A 61 4.45 14.41 9.79
N SER A 62 3.51 13.46 9.61
CA SER A 62 3.47 12.59 8.43
C SER A 62 3.44 13.36 7.11
N GLY A 63 2.65 14.43 7.03
CA GLY A 63 2.49 15.26 5.84
C GLY A 63 3.69 16.17 5.51
N VAL A 64 4.65 16.32 6.43
CA VAL A 64 5.83 17.19 6.27
C VAL A 64 7.16 16.41 6.32
N THR A 65 7.13 15.12 6.65
CA THR A 65 8.32 14.24 6.70
C THR A 65 8.22 13.04 5.75
N CYS A 66 7.66 11.92 6.21
CA CYS A 66 7.70 10.64 5.52
C CYS A 66 6.90 10.64 4.22
N ASN A 67 5.75 11.32 4.16
CA ASN A 67 4.93 11.33 2.95
C ASN A 67 5.58 12.11 1.80
N PRO A 68 6.08 13.35 1.98
CA PRO A 68 6.79 14.03 0.90
C PRO A 68 8.10 13.34 0.51
N ALA A 69 8.83 12.73 1.46
CA ALA A 69 10.02 11.93 1.14
C ALA A 69 9.67 10.69 0.29
N LEU A 70 8.58 10.00 0.61
CA LEU A 70 8.03 8.91 -0.21
C LEU A 70 7.56 9.43 -1.59
N GLY A 71 7.06 10.66 -1.67
CA GLY A 71 6.76 11.33 -2.93
C GLY A 71 7.99 11.48 -3.83
N ILE A 72 9.13 11.87 -3.27
CA ILE A 72 10.40 11.93 -4.01
C ILE A 72 10.81 10.54 -4.50
N ALA A 73 10.77 9.52 -3.65
CA ALA A 73 11.09 8.15 -4.04
C ALA A 73 10.14 7.62 -5.15
N SER A 74 8.87 8.01 -5.09
CA SER A 74 7.87 7.67 -6.10
C SER A 74 8.19 8.31 -7.44
N ASP A 75 8.52 9.60 -7.47
CA ASP A 75 8.91 10.29 -8.70
C ASP A 75 10.20 9.68 -9.30
N MET A 76 11.17 9.29 -8.47
CA MET A 76 12.37 8.59 -8.90
C MET A 76 12.07 7.23 -9.51
N LEU A 77 11.18 6.45 -8.90
CA LEU A 77 10.76 5.15 -9.44
C LEU A 77 10.04 5.31 -10.78
N VAL A 78 9.13 6.28 -10.89
CA VAL A 78 8.45 6.61 -12.14
C VAL A 78 9.44 7.05 -13.22
N ALA A 79 10.47 7.82 -12.87
CA ALA A 79 11.53 8.22 -13.79
C ALA A 79 12.34 7.03 -14.33
N HIS A 80 12.43 5.92 -13.57
CA HIS A 80 13.02 4.65 -14.01
C HIS A 80 12.03 3.72 -14.72
N GLY A 81 10.82 4.20 -15.03
CA GLY A 81 9.79 3.43 -15.74
C GLY A 81 8.97 2.48 -14.87
N GLY A 82 9.11 2.55 -13.54
CA GLY A 82 8.32 1.78 -12.59
C GLY A 82 6.90 2.32 -12.43
N THR A 83 6.13 1.67 -11.55
CA THR A 83 4.77 2.10 -11.21
C THR A 83 4.69 2.41 -9.73
N THR A 84 4.05 3.52 -9.37
CA THR A 84 3.66 3.85 -7.99
C THR A 84 2.16 3.95 -7.89
N ILE A 85 1.57 3.27 -6.91
CA ILE A 85 0.15 3.28 -6.61
C ILE A 85 -0.09 4.10 -5.33
N LEU A 86 -0.87 5.18 -5.44
CA LEU A 86 -1.52 5.80 -4.29
C LEU A 86 -2.88 5.13 -4.07
N ALA A 87 -3.21 4.83 -2.82
CA ALA A 87 -4.45 4.19 -2.43
C ALA A 87 -5.27 5.07 -1.48
N GLU A 88 -6.22 4.46 -0.76
CA GLU A 88 -6.91 5.05 0.38
C GLU A 88 -7.84 6.22 -0.03
N THR A 89 -8.87 5.95 -0.83
CA THR A 89 -9.79 6.99 -1.32
C THR A 89 -10.39 7.87 -0.22
N PRO A 90 -10.80 7.33 0.95
CA PRO A 90 -11.26 8.16 2.06
C PRO A 90 -10.18 9.08 2.65
N GLU A 91 -8.90 8.86 2.36
CA GLU A 91 -7.79 9.69 2.84
C GLU A 91 -7.41 10.83 1.89
N ILE A 92 -7.94 10.89 0.68
CA ILE A 92 -7.70 12.03 -0.24
C ILE A 92 -8.87 13.01 -0.28
N TYR A 93 -9.94 12.74 0.46
CA TYR A 93 -11.18 13.51 0.43
C TYR A 93 -10.96 14.98 0.83
N GLY A 94 -11.43 15.90 0.00
CA GLY A 94 -11.20 17.34 0.09
C GLY A 94 -9.83 17.81 -0.45
N GLY A 95 -8.89 16.90 -0.72
CA GLY A 95 -7.60 17.16 -1.34
C GLY A 95 -7.53 16.75 -2.81
N GLU A 96 -8.52 16.03 -3.34
CA GLU A 96 -8.50 15.38 -4.64
C GLU A 96 -8.22 16.33 -5.81
N HIS A 97 -8.58 17.60 -5.66
CA HIS A 97 -8.31 18.64 -6.65
C HIS A 97 -6.81 18.75 -7.02
N LEU A 98 -5.90 18.39 -6.11
CA LEU A 98 -4.45 18.32 -6.38
C LEU A 98 -4.09 17.16 -7.31
N LEU A 99 -4.79 16.03 -7.20
CA LEU A 99 -4.64 14.89 -8.10
C LEU A 99 -5.30 15.17 -9.46
N LEU A 100 -6.50 15.75 -9.45
CA LEU A 100 -7.25 16.07 -10.67
C LEU A 100 -6.51 17.05 -11.59
N ARG A 101 -5.81 18.04 -11.02
CA ARG A 101 -4.98 18.99 -11.79
C ARG A 101 -3.82 18.32 -12.53
N ARG A 102 -3.42 17.13 -12.11
CA ARG A 102 -2.31 16.35 -12.68
C ARG A 102 -2.80 15.09 -13.41
N ALA A 103 -4.11 14.92 -13.58
CA ALA A 103 -4.67 13.81 -14.33
C ALA A 103 -4.21 13.89 -15.79
N ARG A 104 -3.72 12.76 -16.31
CA ARG A 104 -3.19 12.67 -17.68
C ARG A 104 -4.25 13.00 -18.73
N THR A 105 -5.49 12.58 -18.46
CA THR A 105 -6.65 12.89 -19.31
C THR A 105 -7.87 13.21 -18.45
N ARG A 106 -8.91 13.77 -19.06
CA ARG A 106 -10.18 14.07 -18.38
C ARG A 106 -10.83 12.79 -17.85
N GLU A 107 -10.77 11.71 -18.61
CA GLU A 107 -11.38 10.42 -18.29
C GLU A 107 -10.78 9.83 -17.01
N VAL A 108 -9.46 9.98 -16.81
CA VAL A 108 -8.76 9.56 -15.59
C VAL A 108 -9.25 10.37 -14.39
N GLY A 109 -9.32 11.70 -14.52
CA GLY A 109 -9.84 12.57 -13.46
C GLY A 109 -11.31 12.29 -13.13
N GLU A 110 -12.14 12.04 -14.14
CA GLU A 110 -13.54 11.66 -13.96
C GLU A 110 -13.69 10.28 -13.29
N LYS A 111 -12.81 9.32 -13.55
CA LYS A 111 -12.80 8.02 -12.84
C LYS A 111 -12.50 8.23 -11.35
N LEU A 112 -11.52 9.05 -11.00
CA LEU A 112 -11.23 9.38 -9.59
C LEU A 112 -12.44 10.02 -8.90
N LEU A 113 -13.06 11.01 -9.54
CA LEU A 113 -14.27 11.66 -9.01
C LEU A 113 -15.45 10.70 -8.84
N ARG A 114 -15.56 9.67 -9.68
CA ARG A 114 -16.59 8.63 -9.51
C ARG A 114 -16.36 7.81 -8.24
N GLN A 115 -15.11 7.47 -7.91
CA GLN A 115 -14.81 6.74 -6.66
C GLN A 115 -15.17 7.57 -5.44
N ILE A 116 -14.83 8.86 -5.44
CA ILE A 116 -15.14 9.75 -4.32
C ILE A 116 -16.65 9.83 -4.09
N ARG A 117 -17.44 10.04 -5.16
CA ARG A 117 -18.92 10.03 -5.06
C ARG A 117 -19.47 8.69 -4.61
N TRP A 118 -18.90 7.59 -5.09
CA TRP A 118 -19.29 6.26 -4.63
C TRP A 118 -19.06 6.10 -3.13
N TRP A 119 -17.95 6.58 -2.59
CA TRP A 119 -17.67 6.56 -1.15
C TRP A 119 -18.61 7.46 -0.35
N GLU A 120 -18.96 8.65 -0.85
CA GLU A 120 -19.97 9.52 -0.23
C GLU A 120 -21.31 8.79 -0.09
N GLU A 121 -21.78 8.17 -1.17
CA GLU A 121 -23.01 7.39 -1.19
C GLU A 121 -22.93 6.14 -0.31
N TYR A 122 -21.81 5.43 -0.35
CA TYR A 122 -21.60 4.20 0.41
C TYR A 122 -21.67 4.47 1.91
N VAL A 123 -20.90 5.44 2.40
CA VAL A 123 -20.84 5.76 3.83
C VAL A 123 -22.17 6.36 4.32
N ALA A 124 -22.85 7.15 3.48
CA ALA A 124 -24.17 7.72 3.80
C ALA A 124 -25.24 6.64 4.03
N LYS A 125 -25.20 5.52 3.30
CA LYS A 125 -26.14 4.38 3.49
C LYS A 125 -26.06 3.78 4.90
N PHE A 126 -24.94 3.96 5.59
CA PHE A 126 -24.73 3.48 6.97
C PHE A 126 -24.79 4.61 8.00
N GLY A 127 -25.29 5.80 7.63
CA GLY A 127 -25.43 6.95 8.54
C GLY A 127 -24.10 7.62 8.89
N GLY A 128 -23.03 7.35 8.16
CA GLY A 128 -21.76 8.05 8.31
C GLY A 128 -21.60 9.19 7.30
N ALA A 129 -20.48 9.90 7.43
CA ALA A 129 -19.97 10.83 6.43
C ALA A 129 -18.47 10.55 6.20
N ILE A 130 -18.00 10.72 4.96
CA ILE A 130 -16.61 10.42 4.58
C ILE A 130 -15.59 11.36 5.27
N ASP A 131 -16.00 12.57 5.62
CA ASP A 131 -15.22 13.56 6.37
C ASP A 131 -15.06 13.24 7.86
N ASN A 132 -15.64 12.13 8.35
CA ASN A 132 -15.42 11.65 9.73
C ASN A 132 -14.00 11.07 9.94
N ASN A 133 -13.21 10.91 8.89
CA ASN A 133 -11.76 10.72 8.95
C ASN A 133 -11.11 12.11 9.17
N PRO A 134 -10.12 12.38 10.05
CA PRO A 134 -9.19 11.49 10.74
C PRO A 134 -9.79 10.61 11.83
N SER A 135 -9.23 9.40 12.01
CA SER A 135 -9.54 8.51 13.13
C SER A 135 -9.23 9.13 14.50
N VAL A 136 -9.76 8.56 15.59
CA VAL A 136 -9.45 9.00 16.96
C VAL A 136 -7.94 8.98 17.24
N GLY A 137 -7.23 8.00 16.69
CA GLY A 137 -5.77 7.93 16.77
C GLY A 137 -5.12 9.11 16.03
N ASN A 138 -5.52 9.37 14.79
CA ASN A 138 -4.94 10.48 14.01
C ASN A 138 -5.17 11.84 14.70
N LYS A 139 -6.37 12.07 15.27
CA LYS A 139 -6.68 13.30 16.04
C LYS A 139 -5.76 13.47 17.25
N LYS A 140 -5.52 12.40 18.01
CA LYS A 140 -4.53 12.40 19.10
C LYS A 140 -3.09 12.61 18.61
N GLY A 141 -2.80 12.30 17.35
CA GLY A 141 -1.52 12.53 16.68
C GLY A 141 -1.37 13.93 16.08
N GLY A 142 -2.37 14.81 16.23
CA GLY A 142 -2.28 16.22 15.80
C GLY A 142 -3.01 16.55 14.50
N LEU A 143 -3.66 15.58 13.83
CA LEU A 143 -4.46 15.86 12.63
C LEU A 143 -5.87 16.32 13.00
N THR A 144 -6.22 17.55 12.63
CA THR A 144 -7.46 18.20 13.10
C THR A 144 -8.65 17.98 12.17
N THR A 145 -8.41 17.93 10.85
CA THR A 145 -9.46 17.83 9.82
C THR A 145 -9.10 16.80 8.76
N ILE A 146 -10.10 16.32 8.01
CA ILE A 146 -9.85 15.47 6.84
C ILE A 146 -8.95 16.20 5.83
N TYR A 147 -9.19 17.48 5.62
CA TYR A 147 -8.48 18.28 4.63
C TYR A 147 -6.97 18.33 4.91
N GLU A 148 -6.58 18.52 6.17
CA GLU A 148 -5.17 18.50 6.58
C GLU A 148 -4.52 17.12 6.32
N LYS A 149 -5.23 16.04 6.70
CA LYS A 149 -4.78 14.66 6.45
C LYS A 149 -4.63 14.39 4.96
N SER A 150 -5.58 14.84 4.15
CA SER A 150 -5.60 14.63 2.70
C SER A 150 -4.44 15.30 1.98
N LEU A 151 -4.08 16.52 2.39
CA LEU A 151 -2.89 17.20 1.84
C LEU A 151 -1.61 16.39 2.11
N GLY A 152 -1.46 15.86 3.33
CA GLY A 152 -0.35 15.00 3.68
C GLY A 152 -0.38 13.65 2.96
N ALA A 153 -1.55 13.03 2.81
CA ALA A 153 -1.69 11.71 2.18
C ALA A 153 -1.35 11.76 0.69
N ILE A 154 -1.73 12.84 -0.01
CA ILE A 154 -1.45 13.05 -1.44
C ILE A 154 0.05 13.23 -1.71
N ALA A 155 0.82 13.76 -0.76
CA ALA A 155 2.26 13.97 -0.92
C ALA A 155 3.03 12.66 -1.23
N LYS A 156 2.51 11.50 -0.79
CA LYS A 156 3.08 10.17 -1.10
C LYS A 156 3.19 9.90 -2.60
N ALA A 157 2.30 10.49 -3.41
CA ALA A 157 2.26 10.28 -4.86
C ALA A 157 3.31 11.09 -5.64
N GLY A 158 4.10 11.94 -4.99
CA GLY A 158 5.06 12.80 -5.67
C GLY A 158 4.36 13.83 -6.56
N HIS A 159 5.01 14.16 -7.69
CA HIS A 159 4.65 15.28 -8.57
C HIS A 159 4.32 14.86 -10.01
N THR A 160 4.54 13.60 -10.37
CA THR A 160 4.24 13.08 -11.71
C THR A 160 2.74 13.03 -12.01
N ALA A 161 2.41 12.87 -13.31
CA ALA A 161 1.02 12.85 -13.77
C ALA A 161 0.29 11.57 -13.33
N LEU A 162 -0.97 11.71 -12.92
CA LEU A 162 -1.86 10.59 -12.62
C LEU A 162 -2.30 9.94 -13.93
N ASN A 163 -1.79 8.75 -14.21
CA ASN A 163 -1.94 8.06 -15.48
C ASN A 163 -3.17 7.15 -15.54
N ALA A 164 -3.59 6.57 -14.41
CA ALA A 164 -4.74 5.68 -14.35
C ALA A 164 -5.36 5.64 -12.95
N VAL A 165 -6.63 5.27 -12.89
CA VAL A 165 -7.37 4.99 -11.66
C VAL A 165 -7.89 3.56 -11.79
N TYR A 166 -7.74 2.76 -10.73
CA TYR A 166 -8.10 1.35 -10.66
C TYR A 166 -9.18 1.14 -9.60
N ASP A 167 -10.08 0.20 -9.83
CA ASP A 167 -10.98 -0.30 -8.78
C ASP A 167 -10.20 -1.19 -7.78
N PHE A 168 -10.80 -1.51 -6.64
CA PHE A 168 -10.17 -2.38 -5.64
C PHE A 168 -9.68 -3.70 -6.26
N ALA A 169 -8.39 -4.00 -6.10
CA ALA A 169 -7.73 -5.20 -6.64
C ALA A 169 -7.79 -5.37 -8.17
N GLU A 170 -8.14 -4.31 -8.92
CA GLU A 170 -8.06 -4.33 -10.39
C GLU A 170 -6.58 -4.47 -10.82
N PRO A 171 -6.23 -5.37 -11.77
CA PRO A 171 -4.85 -5.53 -12.23
C PRO A 171 -4.26 -4.23 -12.77
N VAL A 172 -3.16 -3.78 -12.17
CA VAL A 172 -2.46 -2.57 -12.56
C VAL A 172 -1.65 -2.81 -13.83
N THR A 173 -2.00 -2.10 -14.90
CA THR A 173 -1.45 -2.28 -16.25
C THR A 173 -0.71 -1.06 -16.77
N ALA A 174 -1.01 0.13 -16.24
CA ALA A 174 -0.34 1.37 -16.61
C ALA A 174 0.97 1.55 -15.83
N LYS A 175 1.94 2.22 -16.47
CA LYS A 175 3.21 2.63 -15.84
C LYS A 175 3.11 4.06 -15.29
N GLY A 176 4.03 4.42 -14.41
CA GLY A 176 4.08 5.73 -13.76
C GLY A 176 3.19 5.82 -12.52
N PHE A 177 2.73 7.03 -12.19
CA PHE A 177 1.84 7.23 -11.04
C PHE A 177 0.40 6.84 -11.39
N VAL A 178 -0.18 5.94 -10.60
CA VAL A 178 -1.57 5.47 -10.70
C VAL A 178 -2.26 5.52 -9.34
N PHE A 179 -3.58 5.46 -9.34
CA PHE A 179 -4.40 5.43 -8.13
C PHE A 179 -5.22 4.14 -8.07
N MET A 180 -5.37 3.54 -6.89
CA MET A 180 -6.28 2.41 -6.68
C MET A 180 -7.32 2.74 -5.61
N ASP A 181 -8.58 2.48 -5.90
CA ASP A 181 -9.66 2.66 -4.94
C ASP A 181 -9.61 1.59 -3.85
N THR A 182 -9.15 2.00 -2.66
CA THR A 182 -9.11 1.14 -1.49
C THR A 182 -9.70 1.86 -0.26
N PRO A 183 -10.22 1.12 0.74
CA PRO A 183 -10.56 1.70 2.03
C PRO A 183 -9.31 2.19 2.77
N GLY A 184 -9.47 3.09 3.74
CA GLY A 184 -8.38 3.54 4.61
C GLY A 184 -8.04 2.59 5.78
N PHE A 185 -8.49 1.33 5.75
CA PHE A 185 -8.13 0.35 6.77
C PHE A 185 -6.97 -0.51 6.26
N ASP A 186 -5.83 -0.42 6.94
CA ASP A 186 -4.51 -0.87 6.48
C ASP A 186 -4.51 -2.29 5.86
N PRO A 187 -5.01 -3.35 6.55
CA PRO A 187 -4.99 -4.71 6.01
C PRO A 187 -5.80 -4.86 4.73
N ILE A 188 -6.97 -4.20 4.65
CA ILE A 188 -7.81 -4.28 3.46
C ILE A 188 -7.20 -3.48 2.31
N SER A 189 -6.67 -2.29 2.60
CA SER A 189 -6.04 -1.44 1.60
C SER A 189 -4.87 -2.14 0.93
N VAL A 190 -3.93 -2.65 1.73
CA VAL A 190 -2.73 -3.32 1.23
C VAL A 190 -3.08 -4.63 0.54
N THR A 191 -4.11 -5.36 0.99
CA THR A 191 -4.62 -6.54 0.28
C THR A 191 -5.06 -6.18 -1.14
N GLY A 192 -5.78 -5.07 -1.32
CA GLY A 192 -6.17 -4.56 -2.64
C GLY A 192 -4.95 -4.24 -3.51
N LEU A 193 -3.97 -3.53 -2.97
CA LEU A 193 -2.73 -3.16 -3.66
C LEU A 193 -1.96 -4.41 -4.15
N VAL A 194 -1.76 -5.39 -3.26
CA VAL A 194 -1.05 -6.63 -3.58
C VAL A 194 -1.82 -7.45 -4.60
N ALA A 195 -3.14 -7.58 -4.46
CA ALA A 195 -3.98 -8.28 -5.43
C ALA A 195 -3.99 -7.59 -6.81
N GLY A 196 -3.86 -6.27 -6.86
CA GLY A 196 -3.70 -5.51 -8.11
C GLY A 196 -2.28 -5.56 -8.71
N GLY A 197 -1.32 -6.18 -8.02
CA GLY A 197 0.02 -6.47 -8.55
C GLY A 197 1.18 -5.77 -7.85
N ALA A 198 0.95 -5.05 -6.75
CA ALA A 198 2.06 -4.45 -5.99
C ALA A 198 3.02 -5.53 -5.45
N ASN A 199 4.30 -5.39 -5.79
CA ASN A 199 5.36 -6.34 -5.42
C ASN A 199 6.34 -5.78 -4.37
N VAL A 200 6.20 -4.51 -4.00
CA VAL A 200 6.77 -3.89 -2.80
C VAL A 200 5.74 -2.92 -2.24
N VAL A 201 5.60 -2.83 -0.92
CA VAL A 201 4.75 -1.84 -0.24
C VAL A 201 5.61 -0.95 0.64
N VAL A 202 5.37 0.36 0.58
CA VAL A 202 5.89 1.32 1.54
C VAL A 202 4.75 1.86 2.38
N PHE A 203 4.95 1.81 3.69
CA PHE A 203 3.95 2.06 4.69
C PHE A 203 4.43 3.18 5.64
N THR A 204 3.80 4.35 5.58
CA THR A 204 4.18 5.47 6.45
C THR A 204 3.38 5.47 7.76
N THR A 205 4.05 5.78 8.88
CA THR A 205 3.39 5.84 10.17
C THR A 205 4.03 6.83 11.14
N GLY A 206 3.21 7.58 11.86
CA GLY A 206 3.63 8.41 12.99
C GLY A 206 3.23 7.87 14.35
N ARG A 207 2.43 6.80 14.37
CA ARG A 207 1.93 6.16 15.60
C ARG A 207 2.41 4.73 15.80
N GLY A 208 3.35 4.27 14.99
CA GLY A 208 3.98 2.96 15.16
C GLY A 208 3.11 1.80 14.71
N SER A 209 2.51 1.88 13.51
CA SER A 209 1.90 0.69 12.92
C SER A 209 2.99 -0.36 12.66
N CYS A 210 2.84 -1.55 13.24
CA CYS A 210 3.75 -2.69 13.01
C CYS A 210 3.33 -3.54 11.80
N PHE A 211 2.53 -2.97 10.89
CA PHE A 211 2.00 -3.64 9.70
C PHE A 211 3.08 -4.41 8.92
N GLY A 212 2.73 -5.60 8.44
CA GLY A 212 3.52 -6.41 7.53
C GLY A 212 2.58 -7.24 6.65
N CYS A 213 2.89 -7.36 5.37
CA CYS A 213 2.08 -8.16 4.46
C CYS A 213 2.86 -9.39 3.97
N LYS A 214 2.20 -10.54 3.91
CA LYS A 214 2.61 -11.65 3.05
C LYS A 214 1.58 -11.80 1.93
N PRO A 215 2.00 -11.97 0.66
CA PRO A 215 3.35 -12.31 0.21
C PRO A 215 4.29 -11.13 -0.07
N THR A 216 3.82 -9.88 -0.01
CA THR A 216 4.57 -8.71 -0.48
C THR A 216 5.31 -7.97 0.64
N PRO A 217 6.64 -7.75 0.53
CA PRO A 217 7.41 -7.07 1.58
C PRO A 217 6.90 -5.65 1.85
N SER A 218 6.90 -5.27 3.12
CA SER A 218 6.36 -3.98 3.59
C SER A 218 7.44 -3.18 4.34
N ILE A 219 7.90 -2.08 3.73
CA ILE A 219 8.88 -1.14 4.28
C ILE A 219 8.14 -0.12 5.14
N LYS A 220 8.50 0.00 6.41
CA LYS A 220 7.90 0.96 7.34
C LYS A 220 8.75 2.21 7.51
N ILE A 221 8.14 3.38 7.33
CA ILE A 221 8.80 4.68 7.47
C ILE A 221 8.16 5.44 8.63
N ALA A 222 8.98 5.76 9.62
CA ALA A 222 8.58 6.57 10.77
C ALA A 222 8.52 8.06 10.41
N SER A 223 7.44 8.76 10.80
CA SER A 223 7.30 10.20 10.55
C SER A 223 8.10 11.07 11.53
N ASN A 224 8.51 10.52 12.69
CA ASN A 224 9.19 11.26 13.76
C ASN A 224 10.25 10.40 14.48
N THR A 225 11.38 11.01 14.83
CA THR A 225 12.54 10.36 15.47
C THR A 225 12.18 9.74 16.83
N PRO A 226 11.41 10.39 17.72
CA PRO A 226 11.07 9.78 19.01
C PRO A 226 10.28 8.48 18.91
N MET A 227 9.42 8.32 17.88
CA MET A 227 8.74 7.04 17.63
C MET A 227 9.70 6.02 17.03
N TYR A 228 10.50 6.42 16.04
CA TYR A 228 11.53 5.58 15.44
C TYR A 228 12.45 4.96 16.49
N ASP A 229 13.01 5.76 17.39
CA ASP A 229 13.96 5.27 18.42
C ASP A 229 13.31 4.27 19.38
N ARG A 230 12.02 4.46 19.71
CA ARG A 230 11.27 3.54 20.57
C ARG A 230 10.90 2.24 19.88
N MET A 231 10.84 2.25 18.55
CA MET A 231 10.34 1.15 17.70
C MET A 231 11.36 0.79 16.61
N ILE A 232 12.66 0.88 16.91
CA ILE A 232 13.76 0.69 15.94
C ILE A 232 13.82 -0.73 15.37
N ASP A 233 13.22 -1.69 16.07
CA ASP A 233 13.09 -3.06 15.61
C ASP A 233 11.90 -3.26 14.66
N ASP A 234 11.00 -2.27 14.56
CA ASP A 234 9.82 -2.29 13.70
C ASP A 234 9.91 -1.29 12.54
N MET A 235 10.72 -0.23 12.64
CA MET A 235 10.81 0.81 11.61
C MET A 235 12.04 0.61 10.72
N ASP A 236 11.83 0.62 9.40
CA ASP A 236 12.92 0.43 8.43
C ASP A 236 13.69 1.74 8.16
N ILE A 237 13.01 2.89 8.20
CA ILE A 237 13.59 4.23 7.91
C ILE A 237 13.04 5.28 8.89
N ASN A 238 13.90 6.21 9.31
CA ASN A 238 13.52 7.39 10.09
C ASN A 238 13.40 8.65 9.21
N ALA A 239 12.18 9.11 8.91
CA ALA A 239 11.98 10.40 8.25
C ALA A 239 11.92 11.59 9.23
N GLY A 240 11.93 11.32 10.55
CA GLY A 240 11.86 12.33 11.59
C GLY A 240 13.01 13.33 11.59
N GLY A 241 14.19 12.93 11.09
CA GLY A 241 15.35 13.80 10.94
C GLY A 241 15.08 15.03 10.06
N ILE A 242 14.04 15.02 9.21
CA ILE A 242 13.60 16.19 8.45
C ILE A 242 13.15 17.33 9.37
N LEU A 243 12.48 17.02 10.49
CA LEU A 243 12.09 18.03 11.48
C LEU A 243 13.28 18.64 12.23
N GLU A 244 14.43 17.96 12.18
CA GLU A 244 15.69 18.36 12.80
C GLU A 244 16.62 19.09 11.80
N GLY A 245 16.12 19.39 10.59
CA GLY A 245 16.86 20.11 9.54
C GLY A 245 17.41 19.22 8.43
N GLY A 246 17.08 17.93 8.41
CA GLY A 246 17.39 17.03 7.29
C GLY A 246 16.63 17.38 6.01
N SER A 247 17.15 16.94 4.86
CA SER A 247 16.52 17.16 3.55
C SER A 247 15.50 16.08 3.22
N VAL A 248 14.34 16.51 2.72
CA VAL A 248 13.28 15.62 2.20
C VAL A 248 13.82 14.79 1.03
N GLU A 249 14.62 15.39 0.17
CA GLU A 249 15.22 14.76 -1.01
C GLU A 249 16.21 13.67 -0.62
N GLN A 250 17.02 13.90 0.41
CA GLN A 250 17.95 12.89 0.93
C GLN A 250 17.23 11.68 1.50
N VAL A 251 16.18 11.89 2.31
CA VAL A 251 15.36 10.79 2.82
C VAL A 251 14.60 10.10 1.67
N GLY A 252 14.16 10.86 0.66
CA GLY A 252 13.55 10.29 -0.56
C GLY A 252 14.49 9.36 -1.33
N GLN A 253 15.76 9.75 -1.46
CA GLN A 253 16.80 8.90 -2.05
C GLN A 253 17.00 7.62 -1.22
N GLU A 254 17.08 7.74 0.11
CA GLU A 254 17.20 6.58 1.02
C GLU A 254 16.01 5.61 0.85
N ILE A 255 14.80 6.13 0.77
CA ILE A 255 13.59 5.32 0.54
C ILE A 255 13.66 4.60 -0.81
N PHE A 256 14.07 5.30 -1.88
CA PHE A 256 14.22 4.70 -3.21
C PHE A 256 15.23 3.56 -3.22
N GLU A 257 16.39 3.76 -2.59
CA GLU A 257 17.42 2.72 -2.47
C GLU A 257 16.93 1.52 -1.65
N LYS A 258 16.19 1.77 -0.56
CA LYS A 258 15.57 0.73 0.26
C LYS A 258 14.55 -0.08 -0.53
N ILE A 259 13.71 0.56 -1.36
CA ILE A 259 12.75 -0.11 -2.25
C ILE A 259 13.48 -1.09 -3.16
N ILE A 260 14.57 -0.67 -3.81
CA ILE A 260 15.36 -1.53 -4.71
C ILE A 260 16.00 -2.68 -3.93
N SER A 261 16.58 -2.40 -2.77
CA SER A 261 17.22 -3.41 -1.93
C SER A 261 16.24 -4.50 -1.48
N VAL A 262 15.05 -4.10 -1.05
CA VAL A 262 13.99 -5.02 -0.62
C VAL A 262 13.42 -5.80 -1.80
N ALA A 263 13.17 -5.14 -2.94
CA ALA A 263 12.81 -5.83 -4.18
C ALA A 263 13.86 -6.89 -4.58
N SER A 264 15.14 -6.60 -4.29
CA SER A 264 16.29 -7.49 -4.53
C SER A 264 16.49 -8.58 -3.47
N GLY A 265 15.71 -8.57 -2.39
CA GLY A 265 15.67 -9.64 -1.38
C GLY A 265 16.26 -9.29 -0.01
N GLU A 266 16.58 -8.02 0.25
CA GLU A 266 16.73 -7.57 1.64
C GLU A 266 15.39 -7.75 2.37
N LYS A 267 15.41 -8.37 3.55
CA LYS A 267 14.21 -8.52 4.36
C LYS A 267 13.87 -7.22 5.08
N THR A 268 12.61 -6.83 5.08
CA THR A 268 12.14 -5.75 5.95
C THR A 268 12.09 -6.19 7.41
N LYS A 269 11.99 -5.24 8.33
CA LYS A 269 11.84 -5.53 9.76
C LYS A 269 10.66 -6.47 10.07
N SER A 270 9.52 -6.30 9.41
CA SER A 270 8.38 -7.23 9.60
C SER A 270 8.65 -8.63 9.09
N GLU A 271 9.32 -8.78 7.93
CA GLU A 271 9.67 -10.09 7.40
C GLU A 271 10.68 -10.82 8.30
N ALA A 272 11.64 -10.09 8.86
CA ALA A 272 12.62 -10.64 9.80
C ALA A 272 11.95 -11.16 11.09
N GLN A 273 10.88 -10.49 11.52
CA GLN A 273 10.07 -10.89 12.67
C GLN A 273 8.97 -11.93 12.33
N GLY A 274 8.76 -12.26 11.05
CA GLY A 274 7.74 -13.22 10.61
C GLY A 274 6.30 -12.66 10.55
N ILE A 275 6.14 -11.34 10.69
CA ILE A 275 4.84 -10.65 10.69
C ILE A 275 4.23 -10.66 9.27
N GLY A 276 2.90 -10.85 9.21
CA GLY A 276 2.09 -10.58 8.02
C GLY A 276 1.19 -11.70 7.51
N ASP A 277 1.17 -12.86 8.17
CA ASP A 277 0.21 -13.94 7.84
C ASP A 277 -1.23 -13.54 8.12
N ASP A 278 -1.46 -12.73 9.16
CA ASP A 278 -2.81 -12.34 9.63
C ASP A 278 -3.33 -11.03 9.00
N GLU A 279 -2.56 -10.40 8.11
CA GLU A 279 -2.89 -9.08 7.54
C GLU A 279 -3.43 -9.12 6.11
N PHE A 280 -3.67 -10.33 5.57
CA PHE A 280 -4.40 -10.51 4.32
C PHE A 280 -5.91 -10.48 4.56
N ALA A 281 -6.56 -9.38 4.19
CA ALA A 281 -7.98 -9.13 4.46
C ALA A 281 -8.71 -8.64 3.19
N PRO A 282 -9.43 -9.51 2.46
CA PRO A 282 -10.26 -9.09 1.34
C PRO A 282 -11.34 -8.09 1.76
N TRP A 283 -11.67 -7.12 0.89
CA TRP A 283 -12.74 -6.18 1.17
C TRP A 283 -14.11 -6.83 0.99
N ILE A 284 -14.85 -6.98 2.09
CA ILE A 284 -16.23 -7.44 2.07
C ILE A 284 -17.14 -6.20 2.05
N ILE A 285 -17.78 -5.94 0.91
CA ILE A 285 -18.70 -4.81 0.74
C ILE A 285 -20.11 -5.24 1.13
N GLY A 286 -20.74 -4.48 2.03
CA GLY A 286 -22.14 -4.66 2.39
C GLY A 286 -22.41 -5.75 3.44
N PRO A 287 -23.69 -6.09 3.67
CA PRO A 287 -24.09 -7.04 4.70
C PRO A 287 -23.72 -8.48 4.30
N VAL A 288 -23.15 -9.23 5.24
CA VAL A 288 -22.98 -10.68 5.15
C VAL A 288 -24.17 -11.34 5.85
N LEU A 289 -24.87 -12.24 5.15
CA LEU A 289 -26.04 -12.95 5.67
C LEU A 289 -25.66 -14.07 6.64
#